data_AF-A0A645FZY5-F1
#
_entry.id   AF-A0A645FZY5-F1
#
_cell.length_a   1.000
_cell.length_b   1.000
_cell.length_c   1.000
_cell.angle_alpha   90.00
_cell.angle_beta   90.00
_cell.angle_gamma   90.00
#
_symmetry.space_group_name_H-M   'P 1'
#
loop_
_entity.id
_entity.type
_entity.pdbx_description
1 polymer ?
#
loop_
_entity_poly.entity_id
_entity_poly.type
_entity_poly.pdbx_seq_one_letter_code
_entity_poly.pdbx_strand_id
1 'polypeptide(L)'
;MKKFIRIISLLLAIGMLLILIPGCDAFELNEEKDAATTVAVINGEKIPKSEFNDYYLFNKIVYALYGYSVSDENTEEFVTALYDDFVSTYLFKYELEKAGISVTQEEIDESKSDLLSTISLYYPDQTSLEEFYASYSRSSYRRQQCRLL
;
A
#
# COMPACT_ATOMS: atom_id res chain seq x y z
N MET A 1 -25.07 -52.22 -6.07
CA MET A 1 -24.35 -51.63 -4.92
C MET A 1 -22.98 -51.04 -5.28
N LYS A 2 -22.03 -51.78 -5.88
CA LYS A 2 -20.68 -51.26 -6.23
C LYS A 2 -20.65 -50.03 -7.17
N LYS A 3 -21.61 -49.92 -8.10
CA LYS A 3 -21.70 -48.77 -9.03
C LYS A 3 -22.21 -47.48 -8.35
N PHE A 4 -23.10 -47.62 -7.36
CA PHE A 4 -23.66 -46.51 -6.60
C PHE A 4 -22.64 -45.91 -5.63
N ILE A 5 -21.85 -46.76 -4.98
CA ILE A 5 -20.74 -46.36 -4.09
C ILE A 5 -19.65 -45.60 -4.87
N ARG A 6 -19.38 -45.98 -6.13
CA ARG A 6 -18.43 -45.28 -7.00
C ARG A 6 -18.89 -43.88 -7.40
N ILE A 7 -20.18 -43.68 -7.64
CA ILE A 7 -20.73 -42.36 -8.01
C ILE A 7 -20.73 -41.41 -6.80
N ILE A 8 -21.09 -41.92 -5.62
CA ILE A 8 -21.05 -41.15 -4.37
C ILE A 8 -19.61 -40.74 -4.01
N SER A 9 -18.65 -41.65 -4.17
CA SER A 9 -17.22 -41.34 -3.97
C SER A 9 -16.70 -40.28 -4.93
N LEU A 10 -17.20 -40.22 -6.17
CA LEU A 10 -16.77 -39.25 -7.17
C LEU A 10 -17.37 -37.86 -6.90
N LEU A 11 -18.63 -37.80 -6.46
CA LEU A 11 -19.30 -36.57 -6.04
C LEU A 11 -18.68 -35.99 -4.76
N LEU A 12 -18.26 -36.85 -3.82
CA LEU A 12 -17.58 -36.41 -2.59
C LEU A 12 -16.19 -35.82 -2.90
N ALA A 13 -15.46 -36.42 -3.84
CA ALA A 13 -14.15 -35.93 -4.27
C ALA A 13 -14.24 -34.59 -5.02
N ILE A 14 -15.27 -34.40 -5.84
CA ILE A 14 -15.52 -33.12 -6.55
C ILE A 14 -15.99 -32.03 -5.58
N GLY A 15 -16.82 -32.39 -4.59
CA GLY A 15 -17.23 -31.46 -3.53
C GLY A 15 -16.07 -30.99 -2.64
N MET A 16 -15.09 -31.86 -2.38
CA MET A 16 -13.91 -31.53 -1.58
C MET A 16 -12.89 -30.66 -2.35
N LEU A 17 -12.91 -30.71 -3.69
CA LEU A 17 -12.07 -29.87 -4.55
C LEU A 17 -12.55 -28.41 -4.61
N LEU A 18 -13.83 -28.15 -4.34
CA LEU A 18 -14.44 -26.81 -4.38
C LEU A 18 -14.19 -25.96 -3.12
N ILE A 19 -13.62 -26.54 -2.06
CA ILE A 19 -13.34 -25.86 -0.79
C ILE A 19 -11.91 -25.24 -0.77
N LEU A 20 -11.12 -25.47 -1.82
CA LEU A 20 -9.72 -25.04 -1.92
C LEU A 20 -9.50 -23.74 -2.70
N ILE A 21 -10.56 -23.01 -3.08
CA ILE A 21 -10.41 -21.63 -3.55
C ILE A 21 -10.49 -20.75 -2.30
N PRO A 22 -9.37 -20.23 -1.76
CA PRO A 22 -9.46 -19.19 -0.74
C PRO A 22 -10.15 -17.98 -1.37
N GLY A 23 -11.46 -17.88 -1.20
CA GLY A 23 -12.19 -16.65 -1.41
C GLY A 23 -11.69 -15.65 -0.39
N CYS A 24 -11.07 -14.56 -0.87
CA CYS A 24 -10.58 -13.45 -0.05
C CYS A 24 -11.71 -12.70 0.70
N ASP A 25 -12.96 -13.16 0.60
CA ASP A 25 -14.13 -12.59 1.29
C ASP A 25 -14.28 -13.07 2.76
N ALA A 26 -13.53 -14.08 3.19
CA ALA A 26 -13.74 -14.71 4.52
C ALA A 26 -12.78 -14.22 5.63
N PHE A 27 -11.83 -13.35 5.33
CA PHE A 27 -10.98 -12.72 6.34
C PHE A 27 -11.37 -11.25 6.47
N GLU A 28 -12.04 -10.89 7.58
CA GLU A 28 -12.03 -9.52 8.05
C GLU A 28 -10.56 -9.14 8.30
N LEU A 29 -10.01 -8.36 7.38
CA LEU A 29 -8.67 -7.82 7.51
C LEU A 29 -8.70 -6.89 8.73
N ASN A 30 -8.01 -7.26 9.81
CA ASN A 30 -7.78 -6.34 10.90
C ASN A 30 -6.81 -5.27 10.39
N GLU A 31 -7.34 -4.11 9.99
CA GLU A 31 -6.61 -3.03 9.32
C GLU A 31 -5.42 -2.53 10.13
N GLU A 32 -5.58 -2.43 11.45
CA GLU A 32 -4.51 -2.01 12.35
C GLU A 32 -3.38 -3.04 12.37
N LYS A 33 -3.74 -4.33 12.43
CA LYS A 33 -2.77 -5.42 12.43
C LYS A 33 -2.05 -5.56 11.09
N ASP A 34 -2.75 -5.37 9.97
CA ASP A 34 -2.16 -5.39 8.62
C ASP A 34 -1.22 -4.20 8.42
N ALA A 35 -1.65 -2.99 8.80
CA ALA A 35 -0.82 -1.78 8.73
C ALA A 35 0.48 -1.90 9.56
N ALA A 36 0.43 -2.60 10.69
CA ALA A 36 1.59 -2.86 11.54
C ALA A 36 2.51 -3.98 11.04
N THR A 37 2.15 -4.72 9.99
CA THR A 37 3.04 -5.76 9.43
C THR A 37 4.32 -5.16 8.88
N THR A 38 5.43 -5.89 8.96
CA THR A 38 6.70 -5.41 8.42
C THR A 38 6.75 -5.63 6.92
N VAL A 39 6.94 -4.56 6.15
CA VAL A 39 7.06 -4.62 4.68
C VAL A 39 8.52 -4.72 4.24
N ALA A 40 9.45 -4.17 5.01
CA ALA A 40 10.88 -4.25 4.75
C ALA A 40 11.69 -4.28 6.05
N VAL A 41 12.89 -4.86 6.00
CA VAL A 41 13.89 -4.73 7.06
C VAL A 41 15.13 -4.10 6.46
N ILE A 42 15.44 -2.87 6.87
CA ILE A 42 16.54 -2.08 6.31
C ILE A 42 17.50 -1.76 7.46
N ASN A 43 18.74 -2.25 7.35
CA ASN A 43 19.76 -2.09 8.39
C ASN A 43 19.29 -2.52 9.81
N GLY A 44 18.45 -3.56 9.89
CA GLY A 44 17.91 -4.08 11.15
C GLY A 44 16.69 -3.31 11.69
N GLU A 45 16.30 -2.20 11.07
CA GLU A 45 15.06 -1.50 11.36
C GLU A 45 13.90 -2.14 10.58
N LYS A 46 12.77 -2.36 11.27
CA LYS A 46 11.56 -2.90 10.66
C LYS A 46 10.70 -1.75 10.19
N ILE A 47 10.43 -1.70 8.90
CA ILE A 47 9.56 -0.69 8.30
C ILE A 47 8.13 -1.24 8.27
N PRO A 48 7.16 -0.58 8.93
CA PRO A 48 5.78 -1.01 8.92
C PRO A 48 5.13 -0.75 7.55
N LYS A 49 4.16 -1.58 7.20
CA LYS A 49 3.41 -1.51 5.95
C LYS A 49 2.66 -0.18 5.83
N SER A 50 2.20 0.40 6.94
CA SER A 50 1.60 1.74 6.98
C SER A 50 2.45 2.81 6.29
N GLU A 51 3.77 2.80 6.48
CA GLU A 51 4.65 3.80 5.87
C GLU A 51 4.70 3.67 4.35
N PHE A 52 4.76 2.44 3.85
CA PHE A 52 4.66 2.20 2.41
C PHE A 52 3.26 2.53 1.86
N ASN A 53 2.21 2.29 2.64
CA ASN A 53 0.85 2.64 2.24
C ASN A 53 0.66 4.15 2.07
N ASP A 54 1.21 4.95 2.99
CA ASP A 54 1.20 6.41 2.90
C ASP A 54 2.03 6.88 1.69
N TYR A 55 3.20 6.29 1.46
CA TYR A 55 4.05 6.57 0.30
C TYR A 55 3.34 6.28 -1.02
N TYR A 56 2.66 5.13 -1.11
CA TYR A 56 1.89 4.73 -2.27
C TYR A 56 0.72 5.67 -2.53
N LEU A 57 -0.04 6.02 -1.49
CA LEU A 57 -1.18 6.92 -1.62
C LEU A 57 -0.74 8.31 -2.12
N PHE A 58 0.34 8.85 -1.57
CA PHE A 58 0.92 10.11 -2.02
C PHE A 58 1.30 10.05 -3.51
N ASN A 59 2.03 9.01 -3.92
CA ASN A 59 2.43 8.87 -5.33
C ASN A 59 1.23 8.69 -6.26
N LYS A 60 0.22 7.92 -5.86
CA LYS A 60 -1.02 7.78 -6.64
C LYS A 60 -1.73 9.13 -6.84
N ILE A 61 -1.76 9.97 -5.80
CA ILE A 61 -2.30 11.34 -5.87
C ILE A 61 -1.48 12.18 -6.86
N VAL A 62 -0.15 12.20 -6.73
CA VAL A 62 0.74 12.98 -7.59
C VAL A 62 0.57 12.58 -9.06
N TYR A 63 0.54 11.28 -9.36
CA TYR A 63 0.34 10.78 -10.72
C TYR A 63 -1.04 11.19 -11.28
N ALA A 64 -2.09 11.13 -10.46
CA ALA A 64 -3.42 11.58 -10.86
C ALA A 64 -3.48 13.09 -11.18
N LEU A 65 -2.76 13.92 -10.42
CA LEU A 65 -2.63 15.36 -10.70
C LEU A 65 -1.94 15.63 -12.04
N TYR A 66 -1.01 14.77 -12.46
CA TYR A 66 -0.38 14.81 -13.78
C TYR A 66 -1.21 14.15 -14.90
N GLY A 67 -2.43 13.70 -14.59
CA GLY A 67 -3.35 13.11 -15.57
C GLY A 67 -3.11 11.63 -15.84
N TYR A 68 -2.26 10.96 -15.06
CA TYR A 68 -2.05 9.52 -15.16
C TYR A 68 -3.02 8.77 -14.25
N SER A 69 -3.69 7.75 -14.80
CA SER A 69 -4.48 6.81 -14.01
C SER A 69 -3.71 5.51 -13.84
N VAL A 70 -3.46 5.11 -12.60
CA VAL A 70 -2.95 3.77 -12.29
C VAL A 70 -4.10 2.79 -12.50
N SER A 71 -4.12 2.11 -13.64
CA SER A 71 -5.10 1.05 -13.92
C SER A 71 -4.74 -0.23 -13.15
N ASP A 72 -5.74 -1.08 -12.90
CA ASP A 72 -5.54 -2.39 -12.27
C ASP A 72 -4.52 -3.27 -13.04
N GLU A 73 -4.41 -3.12 -14.36
CA GLU A 73 -3.49 -3.89 -15.22
C GLU A 73 -2.01 -3.54 -15.01
N ASN A 74 -1.69 -2.29 -14.66
CA ASN A 74 -0.30 -1.83 -14.44
C ASN A 74 0.04 -1.71 -12.96
N THR A 75 -0.86 -2.16 -12.07
CA THR A 75 -0.72 -1.94 -10.63
C THR A 75 0.47 -2.70 -10.05
N GLU A 76 0.77 -3.92 -10.50
CA GLU A 76 1.88 -4.71 -9.96
C GLU A 76 3.25 -4.08 -10.26
N GLU A 77 3.49 -3.70 -11.52
CA GLU A 77 4.72 -3.02 -11.92
C GLU A 77 4.86 -1.66 -11.23
N PHE A 78 3.76 -0.92 -11.12
CA PHE A 78 3.74 0.37 -10.43
C PHE A 78 4.04 0.23 -8.93
N VAL A 79 3.40 -0.72 -8.24
CA VAL A 79 3.64 -1.02 -6.82
C VAL A 79 5.09 -1.47 -6.61
N THR A 80 5.61 -2.32 -7.49
CA THR A 80 7.00 -2.81 -7.41
C THR A 80 7.99 -1.66 -7.58
N ALA A 81 7.80 -0.81 -8.60
CA ALA A 81 8.66 0.36 -8.82
C ALA A 81 8.63 1.33 -7.64
N LEU A 82 7.44 1.59 -7.07
CA LEU A 82 7.32 2.42 -5.87
C LEU A 82 7.95 1.78 -4.64
N TYR A 83 7.89 0.46 -4.50
CA TYR A 83 8.54 -0.24 -3.41
C TYR A 83 10.06 -0.17 -3.52
N ASP A 84 10.62 -0.37 -4.71
CA ASP A 84 12.06 -0.26 -4.95
C ASP A 84 12.57 1.16 -4.68
N ASP A 85 11.82 2.17 -5.10
CA ASP A 85 12.13 3.58 -4.85
C ASP A 85 12.01 3.94 -3.36
N PHE A 86 10.98 3.43 -2.68
CA PHE A 86 10.80 3.56 -1.23
C PHE A 86 12.01 2.98 -0.49
N VAL A 87 12.38 1.72 -0.75
CA VAL A 87 13.54 1.07 -0.12
C VAL A 87 14.84 1.82 -0.43
N SER A 88 15.02 2.27 -1.68
CA SER A 88 16.20 3.03 -2.11
C SER A 88 16.32 4.36 -1.36
N THR A 89 15.20 5.03 -1.06
CA THR A 89 15.18 6.27 -0.27
C THR A 89 15.71 6.05 1.14
N TYR A 90 15.32 4.95 1.81
CA TYR A 90 15.86 4.61 3.14
C TYR A 90 17.36 4.29 3.09
N LEU A 91 17.79 3.52 2.09
CA LEU A 91 19.21 3.21 1.90
C LEU A 91 20.03 4.48 1.65
N PHE A 92 19.51 5.41 0.83
CA PHE A 92 20.17 6.67 0.57
C PHE A 92 20.28 7.55 1.82
N LYS A 93 19.19 7.69 2.57
CA LYS A 93 19.17 8.40 3.86
C LYS A 93 20.23 7.83 4.82
N TYR A 94 20.30 6.50 4.92
CA TYR A 94 21.28 5.83 5.76
C TYR A 94 22.73 6.11 5.35
N GLU A 95 23.02 6.10 4.05
CA GLU A 95 24.37 6.43 3.56
C GLU A 95 24.72 7.91 3.78
N LEU A 96 23.75 8.83 3.72
CA LEU A 96 23.94 10.23 4.09
C LEU A 96 24.26 10.39 5.58
N GLU A 97 23.51 9.70 6.45
CA GLU A 97 23.76 9.72 7.90
C GLU A 97 25.17 9.20 8.24
N LYS A 98 25.62 8.12 7.58
CA LYS A 98 27.00 7.63 7.68
C LYS A 98 28.04 8.64 7.21
N ALA A 99 27.74 9.39 6.16
CA ALA A 99 28.60 10.44 5.64
C ALA A 99 28.61 11.70 6.52
N GLY A 100 27.83 11.71 7.62
CA GLY A 100 27.69 12.87 8.51
C GLY A 100 26.82 13.99 7.91
N ILE A 101 26.03 13.67 6.88
CA ILE A 101 25.09 14.59 6.25
C ILE A 101 23.73 14.36 6.90
N SER A 102 23.27 15.33 7.69
CA SER A 102 21.97 15.30 8.35
C SER A 102 21.22 16.59 8.09
N VAL A 103 19.91 16.49 7.92
CA VAL A 103 19.02 17.65 7.89
C VAL A 103 18.66 18.02 9.32
N THR A 104 18.73 19.30 9.64
CA THR A 104 18.36 19.83 10.96
C THR A 104 16.84 19.90 11.11
N GLN A 105 16.36 19.91 12.36
CA GLN A 105 14.93 20.06 12.62
C GLN A 105 14.39 21.42 12.13
N GLU A 106 15.21 22.47 12.18
CA GLU A 106 14.89 23.80 11.69
C GLU A 106 14.61 23.78 10.18
N GLU A 107 15.49 23.18 9.37
CA GLU A 107 15.30 23.02 7.91
C GLU A 107 14.04 22.21 7.58
N ILE A 108 13.72 21.19 8.39
CA ILE A 108 12.49 20.40 8.25
C ILE A 108 11.26 21.27 8.52
N ASP A 109 11.29 22.07 9.58
CA ASP A 109 10.15 22.88 9.99
C ASP A 109 9.90 24.06 9.05
N GLU A 110 10.96 24.67 8.51
CA GLU A 110 10.86 25.64 7.41
C GLU A 110 10.22 25.00 6.17
N SER A 111 10.72 23.83 5.75
CA SER A 111 10.16 23.12 4.59
C SER A 111 8.68 22.74 4.79
N LYS A 112 8.29 22.33 6.00
CA LYS A 112 6.88 22.07 6.34
C LYS A 112 6.03 23.32 6.26
N SER A 113 6.51 24.45 6.76
CA SER A 113 5.78 25.73 6.70
C SER A 113 5.51 26.13 5.25
N ASP A 114 6.52 26.03 4.39
CA ASP A 114 6.39 26.33 2.96
C ASP A 114 5.40 25.38 2.26
N LEU A 115 5.48 24.08 2.58
CA LEU A 115 4.55 23.09 2.06
C LEU A 115 3.11 23.37 2.52
N LEU A 116 2.88 23.66 3.80
CA LEU A 116 1.58 23.99 4.35
C LEU A 116 0.99 25.25 3.72
N SER A 117 1.83 26.27 3.48
CA SER A 117 1.41 27.48 2.78
C SER A 117 0.94 27.16 1.35
N THR A 118 1.65 26.28 0.65
CA THR A 118 1.29 25.83 -0.70
C THR A 118 -0.02 25.04 -0.68
N ILE A 119 -0.17 24.08 0.25
CA ILE A 119 -1.41 23.29 0.39
C ILE A 119 -2.60 24.21 0.68
N SER A 120 -2.44 25.22 1.55
CA SER A 120 -3.51 26.15 1.90
C SER A 120 -3.98 27.03 0.74
N LEU A 121 -3.12 27.27 -0.26
CA LEU A 121 -3.50 28.00 -1.49
C LEU A 121 -4.46 27.19 -2.38
N TYR A 122 -4.32 25.87 -2.40
CA TYR A 122 -5.15 24.99 -3.22
C TYR A 122 -6.34 24.39 -2.45
N TYR A 123 -6.20 24.24 -1.12
CA TYR A 123 -7.17 23.66 -0.21
C TYR A 123 -7.36 24.58 1.01
N PRO A 124 -8.13 25.67 0.87
CA PRO A 124 -8.22 26.72 1.89
C PRO A 124 -8.97 26.29 3.16
N ASP A 125 -9.72 25.19 3.11
CA ASP A 125 -10.38 24.59 4.27
C ASP A 125 -10.01 23.11 4.44
N GLN A 126 -9.90 22.67 5.70
CA GLN A 126 -9.49 21.31 6.06
C GLN A 126 -10.42 20.23 5.49
N THR A 127 -11.71 20.55 5.32
CA THR A 127 -12.69 19.63 4.74
C THR A 127 -12.36 19.29 3.29
N SER A 128 -12.00 20.29 2.48
CA SER A 128 -11.61 20.08 1.07
C SER A 128 -10.37 19.19 0.92
N LEU A 129 -9.42 19.31 1.86
CA LEU A 129 -8.23 18.45 1.90
C LEU A 129 -8.59 17.02 2.32
N GLU A 130 -9.41 16.85 3.34
CA GLU A 130 -9.87 15.54 3.79
C GLU A 130 -10.72 14.81 2.74
N GLU A 131 -11.60 15.53 2.03
CA GLU A 131 -12.37 15.00 0.91
C GLU A 131 -11.47 14.56 -0.25
N PHE A 132 -10.44 15.35 -0.56
CA PHE A 132 -9.43 15.00 -1.54
C PHE A 132 -8.74 13.69 -1.16
N TYR A 133 -8.17 13.57 0.05
CA TYR A 133 -7.56 12.32 0.51
C TYR A 133 -8.53 11.14 0.54
N ALA A 134 -9.78 11.35 0.98
CA ALA A 134 -10.81 10.34 1.02
C ALA A 134 -11.18 9.78 -0.37
N SER A 135 -11.12 10.62 -1.41
CA SER A 135 -11.40 10.20 -2.79
C SER A 135 -10.35 9.20 -3.32
N TYR A 136 -9.10 9.31 -2.88
CA TYR A 136 -8.00 8.44 -3.30
C TYR A 136 -7.83 7.19 -2.41
N SER A 137 -8.24 7.25 -1.14
CA SER A 137 -8.14 6.14 -0.18
C SER A 137 -9.26 5.10 -0.30
N ARG A 138 -10.47 5.48 -0.74
CA ARG A 138 -11.66 4.60 -0.71
C ARG A 138 -11.79 3.56 -1.84
N SER A 139 -11.06 3.64 -2.95
CA SER A 139 -11.49 2.94 -4.19
C SER A 139 -10.60 1.83 -4.75
N SER A 140 -9.29 1.77 -4.50
CA SER A 140 -8.44 0.75 -5.19
C SER A 140 -7.46 -0.02 -4.31
N TYR A 141 -7.07 0.52 -3.15
CA TYR A 141 -5.97 -0.05 -2.37
C TYR A 141 -6.30 -1.37 -1.68
N ARG A 142 -7.48 -1.46 -1.06
CA ARG A 142 -7.93 -2.63 -0.28
C ARG A 142 -8.01 -3.93 -1.07
N ARG A 143 -8.29 -3.87 -2.38
CA ARG A 143 -8.39 -5.07 -3.24
C ARG A 143 -7.08 -5.43 -3.94
N GLN A 144 -6.23 -4.44 -4.20
CA GLN A 144 -4.96 -4.62 -4.90
C GLN A 144 -3.89 -5.23 -3.98
N GLN A 145 -3.84 -4.85 -2.70
CA GLN A 145 -2.84 -5.40 -1.78
C GLN A 145 -3.01 -6.88 -1.44
N CYS A 146 -4.23 -7.43 -1.45
CA CYS A 146 -4.45 -8.87 -1.23
C CYS A 146 -3.89 -9.77 -2.36
N ARG A 147 -3.43 -9.19 -3.48
CA ARG A 147 -2.86 -9.94 -4.61
C ARG A 147 -1.35 -9.81 -4.76
N LEU A 148 -0.73 -8.79 -4.18
CA LEU A 148 0.64 -8.36 -4.53
C LEU A 148 1.66 -8.53 -3.39
N LEU A 149 1.21 -8.84 -2.18
CA LEU A 149 2.03 -9.21 -1.01
C LEU A 149 1.48 -10.50 -0.40
#